data_AF-A0A562QRZ0-F1
#
_entry.id   AF-A0A562QRZ0-F1
#
_cell.length_a   1.000
_cell.length_b   1.000
_cell.length_c   1.000
_cell.angle_alpha   90.00
_cell.angle_beta   90.00
_cell.angle_gamma   90.00
#
_symmetry.space_group_name_H-M   'P 1'
#
loop_
_entity.id
_entity.type
_entity.pdbx_description
1 polymer ?
#
loop_
_entity_poly.entity_id
_entity_poly.type
_entity_poly.pdbx_seq_one_letter_code
_entity_poly.pdbx_strand_id
1 'polypeptide(L)'
;MIKQFFVSLNDKLGLGDLLWQIAASDVVILTLAALVFVCVIVGHFPIISKLPMFAPYAGVAAVLVYVFLSAQAFLVGYRFADGRAEANALREAISVRDGVIAGQRKSLDMVFEAAETAVKQRDEAAQRAQEAQDQIDDYEKRLKDRPNAACLLTPDDFTGGVQDHRKR
;
A
#
# COMPACT_ATOMS: atom_id res chain seq x y z
N MET A 1 -21.47 26.39 -31.68
CA MET A 1 -20.59 25.22 -31.96
C MET A 1 -19.18 25.36 -31.39
N ILE A 2 -18.46 26.47 -31.58
CA ILE A 2 -17.06 26.64 -31.11
C ILE A 2 -16.91 26.47 -29.58
N LYS A 3 -17.82 27.01 -28.77
CA LYS A 3 -17.79 26.86 -27.30
C LYS A 3 -17.85 25.39 -26.84
N GLN A 4 -18.71 24.57 -27.44
CA GLN A 4 -18.81 23.16 -27.08
C GLN A 4 -17.58 22.36 -27.50
N PHE A 5 -16.91 22.77 -28.58
CA PHE A 5 -15.66 22.14 -29.03
C PHE A 5 -14.51 22.44 -28.06
N PHE A 6 -14.40 23.69 -27.58
CA PHE A 6 -13.41 24.05 -26.56
C PHE A 6 -13.67 23.39 -25.20
N VAL A 7 -14.93 23.30 -24.77
CA VAL A 7 -15.30 22.57 -23.54
C VAL A 7 -14.98 21.08 -23.66
N SER A 8 -15.32 20.47 -24.81
CA SER A 8 -15.01 19.06 -25.10
C SER A 8 -13.50 18.77 -25.17
N LEU A 9 -12.69 19.69 -25.70
CA LEU A 9 -11.23 19.53 -25.74
C LEU A 9 -10.61 19.73 -24.36
N ASN A 10 -11.14 20.67 -23.58
CA ASN A 10 -10.71 20.91 -22.20
C ASN A 10 -10.90 19.65 -21.33
N ASP A 11 -12.04 18.99 -21.44
CA ASP A 11 -12.36 17.78 -20.65
C ASP A 11 -11.63 16.53 -21.15
N LYS A 12 -11.36 16.39 -22.45
CA LYS A 12 -10.74 15.18 -23.02
C LYS A 12 -9.21 15.17 -22.98
N LEU A 13 -8.56 16.33 -23.01
CA LEU A 13 -7.09 16.43 -23.04
C LEU A 13 -6.48 16.81 -21.69
N GLY A 14 -7.31 17.05 -20.66
CA GLY A 14 -6.81 17.61 -19.40
C GLY A 14 -6.14 18.96 -19.58
N LEU A 15 -6.47 19.69 -20.65
CA LEU A 15 -5.82 20.96 -21.00
C LEU A 15 -6.00 22.00 -19.90
N GLY A 16 -7.14 21.98 -19.21
CA GLY A 16 -7.38 22.84 -18.05
C GLY A 16 -6.39 22.57 -16.93
N ASP A 17 -6.13 21.30 -16.63
CA ASP A 17 -5.21 20.87 -15.58
C ASP A 17 -3.76 21.22 -15.95
N LEU A 18 -3.38 20.99 -17.21
CA LEU A 18 -2.09 21.41 -17.77
C LEU A 18 -1.91 22.94 -17.74
N LEU A 19 -2.94 23.71 -18.08
CA LEU A 19 -2.92 25.18 -18.01
C LEU A 19 -2.72 25.66 -16.58
N TRP A 20 -3.41 25.04 -15.62
CA TRP A 20 -3.27 25.36 -14.21
C TRP A 20 -1.91 24.96 -13.64
N GLN A 21 -1.37 23.81 -14.03
CA GLN A 21 0.00 23.41 -13.68
C GLN A 21 1.05 24.37 -14.24
N ILE A 22 0.90 24.80 -15.50
CA ILE A 22 1.81 25.78 -16.11
C ILE A 22 1.65 27.14 -15.41
N ALA A 23 0.42 27.60 -15.18
CA ALA A 23 0.14 28.88 -14.53
C ALA A 23 0.62 28.94 -13.07
N ALA A 24 0.53 27.82 -12.34
CA ALA A 24 1.01 27.70 -10.96
C ALA A 24 2.49 27.28 -10.85
N SER A 25 3.21 27.19 -11.99
CA SER A 25 4.62 26.84 -12.00
C SER A 25 5.49 27.91 -11.34
N ASP A 26 6.62 27.49 -10.75
CA ASP A 26 7.55 28.40 -10.08
C ASP A 26 8.08 29.49 -11.03
N VAL A 27 8.23 29.17 -12.32
CA VAL A 27 8.68 30.12 -13.34
C VAL A 27 7.65 31.24 -13.55
N VAL A 28 6.36 30.89 -13.64
CA VAL A 28 5.28 31.88 -13.82
C VAL A 28 5.13 32.74 -12.56
N ILE A 29 5.20 32.13 -11.37
CA ILE A 29 5.10 32.87 -10.11
C ILE A 29 6.28 33.85 -9.94
N LEU A 30 7.51 33.43 -10.27
CA LEU A 30 8.71 34.28 -10.18
C LEU A 30 8.70 35.41 -11.22
N THR A 31 8.30 35.13 -12.46
CA THR A 31 8.21 36.16 -13.50
C THR A 31 7.14 37.19 -13.19
N LEU A 32 5.99 36.75 -12.66
CA LEU A 32 4.94 37.66 -12.20
C LEU A 32 5.40 38.48 -10.98
N ALA A 33 6.15 37.88 -10.05
CA ALA A 33 6.76 38.62 -8.92
C ALA A 33 7.71 39.72 -9.40
N ALA A 34 8.56 39.42 -10.39
CA ALA A 34 9.47 40.39 -10.98
C ALA A 34 8.71 41.52 -11.66
N LEU A 35 7.61 41.21 -12.35
CA LEU A 35 6.76 42.20 -13.00
C LEU A 35 6.07 43.11 -11.98
N VAL A 36 5.52 42.54 -10.89
CA VAL A 36 4.99 43.32 -9.76
C VAL A 36 6.06 44.26 -9.20
N PHE A 37 7.28 43.77 -9.00
CA PHE A 37 8.39 44.57 -8.48
C PHE A 37 8.70 45.77 -9.38
N VAL A 38 8.76 45.56 -10.71
CA VAL A 38 8.95 46.64 -11.69
C VAL A 38 7.79 47.64 -11.64
N CYS A 39 6.54 47.17 -11.59
CA CYS A 39 5.37 48.03 -11.52
C CYS A 39 5.32 48.84 -10.20
N VAL A 40 5.76 48.27 -9.09
CA VAL A 40 5.87 48.99 -7.80
C VAL A 40 6.91 50.10 -7.91
N ILE A 41 8.08 49.83 -8.50
CA ILE A 41 9.12 50.85 -8.72
C ILE A 41 8.59 51.97 -9.62
N VAL A 42 7.91 51.66 -10.71
CA VAL A 42 7.43 52.70 -11.64
C VAL A 42 6.23 53.46 -11.07
N GLY A 43 5.31 52.78 -10.41
CA GLY A 43 4.02 53.34 -9.98
C GLY A 43 4.05 54.00 -8.59
N HIS A 44 4.86 53.52 -7.65
CA HIS A 44 4.87 54.02 -6.26
C HIS A 44 6.13 54.81 -5.87
N PHE A 45 7.21 54.80 -6.67
CA PHE A 45 8.37 55.63 -6.36
C PHE A 45 8.24 57.05 -6.96
N PRO A 46 8.12 58.10 -6.12
CA PRO A 46 7.84 59.47 -6.56
C PRO A 46 9.00 60.16 -7.29
N ILE A 47 10.19 59.55 -7.30
CA ILE A 47 11.37 60.06 -7.99
C ILE A 47 11.31 59.71 -9.49
N ILE A 48 10.79 58.52 -9.82
CA ILE A 48 10.76 57.99 -11.19
C ILE A 48 9.55 58.54 -11.95
N SER A 49 8.44 58.75 -11.27
CA SER A 49 7.22 59.33 -11.87
C SER A 49 7.38 60.79 -12.32
N LYS A 50 8.42 61.49 -11.84
CA LYS A 50 8.75 62.87 -12.25
C LYS A 50 9.56 62.93 -13.55
N LEU A 51 10.07 61.79 -14.05
CA LEU A 51 10.74 61.76 -15.34
C LEU A 51 9.69 61.84 -16.47
N PRO A 52 9.83 62.76 -17.43
CA PRO A 52 8.82 63.02 -18.46
C PRO A 52 8.55 61.81 -19.37
N MET A 53 9.50 60.86 -19.44
CA MET A 53 9.34 59.61 -20.19
C MET A 53 8.40 58.60 -19.51
N PHE A 54 8.28 58.62 -18.18
CA PHE A 54 7.53 57.63 -17.39
C PHE A 54 6.26 58.18 -16.74
N ALA A 55 6.13 59.51 -16.65
CA ALA A 55 4.97 60.21 -16.10
C ALA A 55 3.59 59.71 -16.59
N PRO A 56 3.35 59.46 -17.90
CA PRO A 56 2.03 58.99 -18.34
C PRO A 56 1.73 57.54 -17.94
N TYR A 57 2.75 56.74 -17.62
CA TYR A 57 2.60 55.31 -17.29
C TYR A 57 2.44 55.05 -15.79
N ALA A 58 2.77 56.03 -14.93
CA ALA A 58 2.79 55.86 -13.47
C ALA A 58 1.41 55.45 -12.90
N GLY A 59 0.32 56.07 -13.38
CA GLY A 59 -1.04 55.74 -12.93
C GLY A 59 -1.48 54.34 -13.33
N VAL A 60 -1.20 53.93 -14.57
CA VAL A 60 -1.52 52.59 -15.08
C VAL A 60 -0.68 51.53 -14.36
N ALA A 61 0.60 51.80 -14.14
CA ALA A 61 1.50 50.92 -13.40
C ALA A 61 0.99 50.68 -11.97
N ALA A 62 0.51 51.72 -11.27
CA ALA A 62 -0.04 51.58 -9.93
C ALA A 62 -1.27 50.66 -9.87
N VAL A 63 -2.17 50.72 -10.85
CA VAL A 63 -3.33 49.82 -10.93
C VAL A 63 -2.89 48.39 -11.24
N LEU A 64 -1.93 48.23 -12.16
CA LEU A 64 -1.39 46.92 -12.53
C LEU A 64 -0.73 46.19 -11.36
N VAL A 65 -0.09 46.91 -10.42
CA VAL A 65 0.43 46.30 -9.19
C VAL A 65 -0.65 45.51 -8.46
N TYR A 66 -1.82 46.11 -8.21
CA TYR A 66 -2.90 45.44 -7.47
C TYR A 66 -3.49 44.26 -8.24
N VAL A 67 -3.61 44.38 -9.57
CA VAL A 67 -4.08 43.28 -10.42
C VAL A 67 -3.11 42.10 -10.37
N PHE A 68 -1.81 42.35 -10.55
CA PHE A 68 -0.82 41.27 -10.52
C PHE A 68 -0.65 40.69 -9.11
N LEU A 69 -0.71 41.51 -8.06
CA LEU A 69 -0.58 41.04 -6.69
C LEU A 69 -1.78 40.17 -6.26
N SER A 70 -3.00 40.54 -6.67
CA SER A 70 -4.19 39.69 -6.46
C SER A 70 -4.11 38.37 -7.24
N ALA A 71 -3.66 38.40 -8.50
CA ALA A 71 -3.42 37.20 -9.30
C ALA A 71 -2.34 36.30 -8.67
N GLN A 72 -1.29 36.89 -8.13
CA GLN A 72 -0.22 36.16 -7.45
C GLN A 72 -0.69 35.47 -6.18
N ALA A 73 -1.44 36.20 -5.33
CA ALA A 73 -2.02 35.62 -4.13
C ALA A 73 -2.98 34.47 -4.47
N PHE A 74 -3.75 34.60 -5.54
CA PHE A 74 -4.64 33.54 -6.04
C PHE A 74 -3.86 32.31 -6.51
N LEU A 75 -2.82 32.47 -7.34
CA LEU A 75 -2.00 31.36 -7.85
C LEU A 75 -1.25 30.62 -6.74
N VAL A 76 -0.68 31.37 -5.78
CA VAL A 76 -0.02 30.79 -4.61
C VAL A 76 -1.03 30.02 -3.76
N GLY A 77 -2.21 30.60 -3.52
CA GLY A 77 -3.30 29.93 -2.80
C GLY A 77 -3.76 28.64 -3.46
N TYR A 78 -3.94 28.66 -4.79
CA TYR A 78 -4.28 27.48 -5.58
C TYR A 78 -3.21 26.39 -5.43
N ARG A 79 -1.93 26.73 -5.56
CA ARG A 79 -0.82 25.77 -5.40
C ARG A 79 -0.76 25.16 -4.00
N PHE A 80 -1.03 25.94 -2.95
CA PHE A 80 -1.10 25.42 -1.59
C PHE A 80 -2.29 24.49 -1.36
N ALA A 81 -3.44 24.77 -2.00
CA ALA A 81 -4.61 23.90 -1.94
C ALA A 81 -4.35 22.57 -2.65
N ASP A 82 -3.74 22.63 -3.83
CA ASP A 82 -3.43 21.46 -4.66
C ASP A 82 -2.38 20.55 -3.98
N GLY A 83 -1.27 21.13 -3.50
CA GLY A 83 -0.26 20.37 -2.76
C GLY A 83 -0.78 19.74 -1.46
N ARG A 84 -1.81 20.32 -0.82
CA ARG A 84 -2.48 19.68 0.33
C ARG A 84 -3.36 18.51 -0.10
N ALA A 85 -4.07 18.63 -1.21
CA ALA A 85 -4.90 17.54 -1.74
C ALA A 85 -4.03 16.35 -2.16
N GLU A 86 -2.94 16.59 -2.88
CA GLU A 86 -1.98 15.55 -3.27
C GLU A 86 -1.33 14.89 -2.05
N ALA A 87 -0.89 15.68 -1.06
CA ALA A 87 -0.29 15.12 0.15
C ALA A 87 -1.26 14.24 0.95
N ASN A 88 -2.55 14.59 0.98
CA ASN A 88 -3.58 13.77 1.62
C ASN A 88 -3.83 12.48 0.83
N ALA A 89 -3.93 12.56 -0.51
CA ALA A 89 -4.08 11.39 -1.37
C ALA A 89 -2.89 10.43 -1.24
N LEU A 90 -1.66 10.95 -1.19
CA LEU A 90 -0.45 10.16 -0.95
C LEU A 90 -0.46 9.47 0.41
N ARG A 91 -0.89 10.16 1.48
CA ARG A 91 -1.02 9.56 2.82
C ARG A 91 -2.04 8.43 2.85
N GLU A 92 -3.18 8.60 2.19
CA GLU A 92 -4.20 7.57 2.08
C GLU A 92 -3.69 6.36 1.27
N ALA A 93 -2.97 6.61 0.18
CA ALA A 93 -2.36 5.53 -0.60
C ALA A 93 -1.32 4.74 0.21
N ILE A 94 -0.53 5.42 1.07
CA ILE A 94 0.44 4.76 1.95
C ILE A 94 -0.27 3.94 3.03
N SER A 95 -1.30 4.49 3.69
CA SER A 95 -2.02 3.78 4.76
C SER A 95 -2.71 2.51 4.27
N VAL A 96 -3.27 2.53 3.05
CA VAL A 96 -3.84 1.35 2.41
C VAL A 96 -2.76 0.30 2.14
N ARG A 97 -1.60 0.71 1.61
CA ARG A 97 -0.48 -0.21 1.35
C ARG A 97 0.06 -0.84 2.64
N ASP A 98 0.23 -0.06 3.69
CA ASP A 98 0.67 -0.56 5.00
C ASP A 98 -0.32 -1.56 5.58
N GLY A 99 -1.62 -1.31 5.43
CA GLY A 99 -2.67 -2.25 5.81
C GLY A 99 -2.59 -3.60 5.07
N VAL A 100 -2.34 -3.56 3.75
CA VAL A 100 -2.16 -4.79 2.95
C VAL A 100 -0.92 -5.56 3.39
N ILE A 101 0.20 -4.86 3.60
CA ILE A 101 1.45 -5.48 4.07
C ILE A 101 1.26 -6.13 5.44
N ALA A 102 0.60 -5.44 6.37
CA ALA A 102 0.31 -5.98 7.70
C ALA A 102 -0.58 -7.23 7.62
N GLY A 103 -1.59 -7.22 6.75
CA GLY A 103 -2.45 -8.38 6.49
C GLY A 103 -1.66 -9.57 5.94
N GLN A 104 -0.79 -9.34 4.96
CA GLN A 104 0.05 -10.39 4.37
C GLN A 104 1.05 -10.98 5.37
N ARG A 105 1.66 -10.15 6.22
CA ARG A 105 2.54 -10.63 7.30
C ARG A 105 1.79 -11.57 8.24
N LYS A 106 0.60 -11.16 8.69
CA LYS A 106 -0.22 -11.99 9.57
C LYS A 106 -0.60 -13.32 8.91
N SER A 107 -0.93 -13.32 7.62
CA SER A 107 -1.22 -14.58 6.90
C SER A 107 0.01 -15.48 6.78
N LEU A 108 1.20 -14.90 6.56
CA LEU A 108 2.44 -15.68 6.50
C LEU A 108 2.76 -16.31 7.86
N ASP A 109 2.61 -15.56 8.95
CA ASP A 109 2.83 -16.08 10.30
C ASP A 109 1.91 -17.26 10.61
N MET A 110 0.62 -17.17 10.24
CA MET A 110 -0.32 -18.30 10.38
C MET A 110 0.10 -19.52 9.55
N VAL A 111 0.59 -19.32 8.34
CA VAL A 111 1.07 -20.42 7.48
C VAL A 111 2.32 -21.06 8.06
N PHE A 112 3.25 -20.27 8.63
CA PHE A 112 4.43 -20.80 9.31
C PHE A 112 4.06 -21.61 10.55
N GLU A 113 3.13 -21.11 11.38
CA GLU A 113 2.65 -21.83 12.56
C GLU A 113 1.94 -23.14 12.16
N ALA A 114 1.09 -23.09 11.12
CA ALA A 114 0.45 -24.28 10.58
C ALA A 114 1.46 -25.29 10.00
N ALA A 115 2.52 -24.81 9.34
CA ALA A 115 3.58 -25.67 8.83
C ALA A 115 4.38 -26.31 9.98
N GLU A 116 4.73 -25.56 11.03
CA GLU A 116 5.46 -26.08 12.19
C GLU A 116 4.65 -27.16 12.92
N THR A 117 3.35 -26.93 13.12
CA THR A 117 2.45 -27.92 13.74
C THR A 117 2.30 -29.17 12.88
N ALA A 118 2.19 -29.03 11.55
CA ALA A 118 2.15 -30.18 10.64
C ALA A 118 3.45 -31.00 10.66
N VAL A 119 4.61 -30.36 10.77
CA VAL A 119 5.90 -31.06 10.92
C VAL A 119 5.97 -31.83 12.22
N LYS A 120 5.59 -31.21 13.35
CA LYS A 120 5.54 -31.90 14.66
C LYS A 120 4.62 -33.12 14.63
N GLN A 121 3.43 -33.00 14.06
CA GLN A 121 2.50 -34.13 13.92
C GLN A 121 3.06 -35.24 13.04
N ARG A 122 3.78 -34.89 11.97
CA ARG A 122 4.44 -35.87 11.11
C ARG A 122 5.55 -36.61 11.86
N ASP A 123 6.37 -35.90 12.64
CA ASP A 123 7.47 -36.50 13.39
C ASP A 123 6.94 -37.43 14.51
N GLU A 124 5.88 -37.01 15.22
CA GLU A 124 5.20 -37.87 16.19
C GLU A 124 4.59 -39.11 15.55
N ALA A 125 3.97 -38.97 14.36
CA ALA A 125 3.42 -40.11 13.63
C ALA A 125 4.52 -41.07 13.15
N ALA A 126 5.68 -40.54 12.73
CA ALA A 126 6.83 -41.34 12.35
C ALA A 126 7.41 -42.12 13.54
N GLN A 127 7.51 -41.48 14.72
CA GLN A 127 7.95 -42.16 15.95
C GLN A 127 6.99 -43.28 16.35
N ARG A 128 5.68 -43.02 16.37
CA ARG A 128 4.68 -44.06 16.69
C ARG A 128 4.71 -45.21 15.68
N ALA A 129 4.93 -44.92 14.41
CA ALA A 129 5.07 -45.97 13.38
C ALA A 129 6.33 -46.82 13.62
N GLN A 130 7.43 -46.20 14.02
CA GLN A 130 8.68 -46.90 14.34
C GLN A 130 8.52 -47.78 15.59
N GLU A 131 7.95 -47.24 16.67
CA GLU A 131 7.66 -48.02 17.89
C GLU A 131 6.74 -49.22 17.61
N ALA A 132 5.74 -49.05 16.74
CA ALA A 132 4.86 -50.14 16.33
C ALA A 132 5.60 -51.20 15.49
N GLN A 133 6.51 -50.79 14.61
CA GLN A 133 7.36 -51.71 13.86
C GLN A 133 8.28 -52.51 14.79
N ASP A 134 8.95 -51.83 15.73
CA ASP A 134 9.83 -52.49 16.71
C ASP A 134 9.06 -53.53 17.55
N GLN A 135 7.83 -53.22 17.95
CA GLN A 135 6.96 -54.16 18.67
C GLN A 135 6.56 -55.38 17.83
N ILE A 136 6.28 -55.17 16.54
CA ILE A 136 5.97 -56.24 15.59
C ILE A 136 7.19 -57.16 15.41
N ASP A 137 8.37 -56.58 15.18
CA ASP A 137 9.62 -57.31 14.98
C ASP A 137 10.00 -58.11 16.24
N ASP A 138 9.83 -57.53 17.42
CA ASP A 138 10.06 -58.22 18.69
C ASP A 138 9.04 -59.34 18.92
N TYR A 139 7.78 -59.14 18.55
CA TYR A 139 6.78 -60.20 18.59
C TYR A 139 7.11 -61.33 17.61
N GLU A 140 7.58 -61.03 16.40
CA GLU A 140 8.02 -62.02 15.43
C GLU A 140 9.20 -62.84 15.95
N LYS A 141 10.20 -62.20 16.58
CA LYS A 141 11.32 -62.91 17.22
C LYS A 141 10.83 -63.85 18.33
N ARG A 142 9.95 -63.37 19.21
CA ARG A 142 9.34 -64.22 20.26
C ARG A 142 8.59 -65.42 19.69
N LEU A 143 7.93 -65.27 18.55
CA LEU A 143 7.26 -66.38 17.88
C LEU A 143 8.25 -67.38 17.28
N LYS A 144 9.36 -66.92 16.68
CA LYS A 144 10.41 -67.78 16.12
C LYS A 144 11.13 -68.62 17.18
N ASP A 145 11.34 -68.06 18.37
CA ASP A 145 12.02 -68.75 19.48
C ASP A 145 11.14 -69.78 20.22
N ARG A 146 9.82 -69.85 19.92
CA ARG A 146 8.94 -70.86 20.51
C ARG A 146 9.19 -72.23 19.85
N PRO A 147 9.39 -73.32 20.64
CA PRO A 147 9.75 -74.63 20.10
C PRO A 147 8.62 -75.35 19.32
N ASN A 148 7.39 -74.83 19.34
CA ASN A 148 6.24 -75.36 18.62
C ASN A 148 5.76 -74.35 17.57
N ALA A 149 6.42 -74.32 16.40
CA ALA A 149 6.16 -73.40 15.29
C ALA A 149 4.86 -73.69 14.49
N ALA A 150 3.84 -74.27 15.13
CA ALA A 150 2.53 -74.49 14.52
C ALA A 150 1.52 -73.51 15.13
N CYS A 151 0.95 -72.66 14.29
CA CYS A 151 -0.02 -71.60 14.59
C CYS A 151 -1.23 -72.09 15.42
N LEU A 152 -1.09 -72.13 16.74
CA LEU A 152 -2.20 -72.28 17.66
C LEU A 152 -2.17 -71.08 18.60
N LEU A 153 -3.05 -70.11 18.32
CA LEU A 153 -3.47 -69.13 19.32
C LEU A 153 -3.96 -69.93 20.54
N THR A 154 -3.20 -69.88 21.63
CA THR A 154 -3.56 -70.55 22.87
C THR A 154 -4.59 -69.70 23.63
N PRO A 155 -5.55 -70.29 24.36
CA PRO A 155 -6.56 -69.52 25.10
C PRO A 155 -5.97 -68.48 26.06
N ASP A 156 -4.74 -68.70 26.52
CA ASP A 156 -3.99 -67.80 27.41
C ASP A 156 -3.49 -66.52 26.72
N ASP A 157 -3.46 -66.47 25.38
CA ASP A 157 -3.09 -65.27 24.62
C ASP A 157 -4.24 -64.22 24.59
N PHE A 158 -5.42 -64.55 25.12
CA PHE A 158 -6.54 -63.63 25.29
C PHE A 158 -6.74 -63.30 26.77
N THR A 159 -6.25 -62.13 27.20
CA THR A 159 -6.31 -61.68 28.61
C THR A 159 -7.72 -61.50 29.18
N GLY A 160 -8.77 -61.63 28.36
CA GLY A 160 -10.18 -61.58 28.76
C GLY A 160 -11.00 -62.86 28.51
N GLY A 161 -10.36 -63.95 28.05
CA GLY A 161 -11.03 -65.20 27.68
C GLY A 161 -11.74 -65.15 26.32
N VAL A 162 -11.80 -66.31 25.64
CA VAL A 162 -12.46 -66.46 24.33
C VAL A 162 -13.93 -66.83 24.55
N GLN A 163 -14.88 -66.00 24.12
CA GLN A 163 -16.30 -66.39 24.13
C GLN A 163 -16.56 -67.46 23.06
N ASP A 164 -16.90 -68.66 23.51
CA ASP A 164 -17.29 -69.77 22.64
C ASP A 164 -18.77 -69.63 22.23
N HIS A 165 -19.01 -69.20 20.98
CA HIS A 165 -20.34 -69.05 20.41
C HIS A 165 -20.98 -70.37 19.94
N ARG A 166 -20.39 -71.55 20.22
CA ARG A 166 -20.96 -72.85 19.78
C ARG A 166 -22.04 -73.47 20.66
N LYS A 167 -22.41 -72.87 21.79
CA LYS A 167 -23.59 -73.32 22.55
C LYS A 167 -24.83 -72.55 22.12
N ARG A 168 -25.53 -73.09 21.13
CA ARG A 168 -26.95 -72.81 20.86
C ARG A 168 -27.74 -74.09 21.06
#